data_AF-A0A352S5X1-F1
#
_entry.id   AF-A0A352S5X1-F1
#
_cell.length_a   1.000
_cell.length_b   1.000
_cell.length_c   1.000
_cell.angle_alpha   90.00
_cell.angle_beta   90.00
_cell.angle_gamma   90.00
#
_symmetry.space_group_name_H-M   'P 1'
#
loop_
_entity.id
_entity.type
_entity.pdbx_description
1 polymer ?
#
loop_
_entity_poly.entity_id
_entity_poly.type
_entity_poly.pdbx_seq_one_letter_code
_entity_poly.pdbx_strand_id
1 'polypeptide(L)'
;IGDRVSFEVLLASFGLDEDKGLARLGQMIHVLDVGGTPVAEASGFEAVLAGARERLPNDDALLDEVGYVLDSLYTHFSSPRKR
;
A
#
# COMPACT_ATOMS: atom_id res chain seq x y z
N ILE A 1 -1.57 4.52 20.28
CA ILE A 1 -2.54 5.13 19.33
C ILE A 1 -2.04 6.55 19.13
N GLY A 2 -1.36 6.83 18.02
CA GLY A 2 -0.65 8.10 17.82
C GLY A 2 0.07 8.17 16.48
N ASP A 3 0.65 7.06 16.03
CA ASP A 3 1.45 7.01 14.79
C ASP A 3 0.88 6.11 13.71
N ARG A 4 -0.32 5.55 13.88
CA ARG A 4 -0.91 4.65 12.87
C ARG A 4 -1.77 5.41 11.88
N VAL A 5 -1.56 5.15 10.60
CA VAL A 5 -2.43 5.65 9.52
C VAL A 5 -3.71 4.83 9.42
N SER A 6 -4.72 5.34 8.72
CA SER A 6 -6.05 4.71 8.60
C SER A 6 -5.98 3.22 8.24
N PHE A 7 -5.09 2.87 7.31
CA PHE A 7 -4.88 1.48 6.89
C PHE A 7 -4.37 0.59 8.04
N GLU A 8 -3.38 1.04 8.81
CA GLU A 8 -2.81 0.30 9.93
C GLU A 8 -3.79 0.19 11.12
N VAL A 9 -4.65 1.19 11.29
CA VAL A 9 -5.76 1.11 12.25
C VAL A 9 -6.71 0.00 11.85
N LEU A 10 -7.11 -0.07 10.57
CA LEU A 10 -8.00 -1.13 10.08
C LEU A 10 -7.38 -2.52 10.27
N LEU A 11 -6.12 -2.71 9.92
CA LEU A 11 -5.45 -4.01 10.12
C LEU A 11 -5.52 -4.46 11.58
N ALA A 12 -5.19 -3.57 12.52
CA ALA A 12 -5.24 -3.89 13.94
C ALA A 12 -6.66 -4.11 14.45
N SER A 13 -7.64 -3.32 13.99
CA SER A 13 -9.05 -3.47 14.37
C SER A 13 -9.65 -4.80 13.92
N PHE A 14 -9.16 -5.37 12.82
CA PHE A 14 -9.62 -6.66 12.29
C PHE A 14 -8.69 -7.84 12.61
N GLY A 15 -7.59 -7.63 13.35
CA GLY A 15 -6.63 -8.68 13.71
C GLY A 15 -5.84 -9.23 12.52
N LEU A 16 -5.56 -8.38 11.54
CA LEU A 16 -4.83 -8.70 10.30
C LEU A 16 -3.36 -8.22 10.33
N ASP A 17 -2.89 -7.70 11.46
CA ASP A 17 -1.56 -7.13 11.64
C ASP A 17 -0.42 -8.17 11.63
N GLU A 18 -0.74 -9.46 11.79
CA GLU A 18 0.21 -10.56 11.61
C GLU A 18 0.39 -11.01 10.15
N ASP A 19 -0.47 -10.55 9.24
CA ASP A 19 -0.31 -10.83 7.82
C ASP A 19 0.87 -10.06 7.24
N LYS A 20 1.88 -10.79 6.75
CA LYS A 20 3.14 -10.19 6.27
C LYS A 20 2.94 -9.31 5.03
N GLY A 21 2.03 -9.69 4.14
CA GLY A 21 1.76 -8.92 2.93
C GLY A 21 1.08 -7.61 3.28
N LEU A 22 0.06 -7.68 4.13
CA LEU A 22 -0.67 -6.49 4.60
C LEU A 22 0.22 -5.60 5.47
N ALA A 23 1.06 -6.16 6.34
CA ALA A 23 2.01 -5.39 7.15
C ALA A 23 3.02 -4.63 6.27
N ARG A 24 3.48 -5.24 5.17
CA ARG A 24 4.41 -4.58 4.23
C ARG A 24 3.71 -3.51 3.41
N LEU A 25 2.47 -3.73 2.98
CA LEU A 25 1.63 -2.69 2.38
C LEU A 25 1.39 -1.53 3.35
N GLY A 26 1.12 -1.83 4.63
CA GLY A 26 0.91 -0.83 5.67
C GLY A 26 2.10 0.10 5.83
N GLN A 27 3.32 -0.43 5.86
CA GLN A 27 4.54 0.38 5.88
C GLN A 27 4.67 1.30 4.66
N MET A 28 4.36 0.79 3.47
CA MET A 28 4.39 1.58 2.24
C MET A 28 3.36 2.72 2.27
N ILE A 29 2.13 2.41 2.67
CA ILE A 29 1.03 3.39 2.77
C ILE A 29 1.34 4.42 3.86
N HIS A 30 1.88 4.01 4.99
CA HIS A 30 2.30 4.91 6.07
C HIS A 30 3.29 5.95 5.56
N VAL A 31 4.31 5.53 4.79
CA VAL A 31 5.27 6.47 4.20
C VAL A 31 4.62 7.44 3.23
N LEU A 32 3.62 7.00 2.47
CA LEU A 32 2.92 7.87 1.53
C LEU A 32 1.95 8.84 2.20
N ASP A 33 1.34 8.46 3.32
CA ASP A 33 0.32 9.25 4.01
C ASP A 33 0.94 10.28 4.96
N VAL A 34 1.98 9.90 5.71
CA VAL A 34 2.60 10.76 6.74
C VAL A 34 4.13 10.86 6.66
N GLY A 35 4.77 10.20 5.70
CA GLY A 35 6.23 10.13 5.59
C GLY A 35 6.86 9.11 6.54
N GLY A 36 8.16 9.25 6.82
CA GLY A 36 8.88 8.39 7.77
C GLY A 36 10.04 7.64 7.13
N THR A 37 10.28 6.41 7.59
CA THR A 37 11.43 5.61 7.12
C THR A 37 11.23 5.22 5.66
N PRO A 38 12.12 5.61 4.73
CA PRO A 38 11.93 5.32 3.32
C PRO A 38 11.85 3.81 3.04
N VAL A 39 10.83 3.42 2.29
CA VAL A 39 10.71 2.09 1.67
C VAL A 39 10.82 2.24 0.16
N ALA A 40 11.64 1.39 -0.46
CA ALA A 40 11.96 1.49 -1.89
C ALA A 40 10.70 1.46 -2.77
N GLU A 41 9.73 0.65 -2.36
CA GLU A 41 8.47 0.42 -3.07
C GLU A 41 7.54 1.65 -3.04
N ALA A 42 7.64 2.51 -2.01
CA ALA A 42 6.76 3.68 -1.87
C ALA A 42 6.93 4.68 -3.01
N SER A 43 8.17 5.07 -3.33
CA SER A 43 8.44 6.03 -4.42
C SER A 43 7.99 5.52 -5.79
N GLY A 44 8.16 4.23 -6.05
CA GLY A 44 7.72 3.60 -7.30
C GLY A 44 6.19 3.54 -7.39
N PHE A 45 5.53 3.17 -6.29
CA PHE A 45 4.07 3.15 -6.22
C PHE A 45 3.47 4.56 -6.34
N GLU A 46 4.07 5.56 -5.72
CA GLU A 46 3.68 6.98 -5.85
C GLU A 46 3.75 7.46 -7.31
N ALA A 47 4.82 7.09 -8.03
CA ALA A 47 4.96 7.43 -9.45
C ALA A 47 3.85 6.78 -10.31
N VAL A 48 3.48 5.54 -10.00
CA VAL A 48 2.34 4.85 -10.65
C VAL A 48 1.03 5.56 -10.34
N LEU A 49 0.76 5.90 -9.06
CA LEU A 49 -0.44 6.63 -8.65
C LEU A 49 -0.55 7.99 -9.34
N ALA A 50 0.54 8.74 -9.41
CA ALA A 50 0.58 10.04 -10.08
C ALA A 50 0.25 9.90 -11.57
N GLY A 51 0.86 8.93 -12.27
CA GLY A 51 0.56 8.67 -13.67
C GLY A 51 -0.86 8.15 -13.92
N ALA A 52 -1.42 7.36 -13.01
CA ALA A 52 -2.79 6.88 -13.10
C ALA A 52 -3.81 8.01 -12.93
N ARG A 53 -3.59 8.90 -11.96
CA ARG A 53 -4.46 10.05 -11.70
C ARG A 53 -4.52 11.05 -12.86
N GLU A 54 -3.44 11.20 -13.63
CA GLU A 54 -3.44 12.04 -14.84
C GLU A 54 -4.16 11.39 -16.03
N ARG A 55 -4.17 10.05 -16.11
CA ARG A 55 -4.77 9.32 -17.25
C ARG A 55 -6.25 9.02 -17.06
N LEU A 56 -6.67 8.81 -15.82
CA LEU A 56 -7.99 8.25 -15.52
C LEU A 56 -9.00 9.36 -15.23
N PRO A 57 -10.27 9.17 -15.65
CA PRO A 57 -11.26 10.26 -15.65
C PRO A 57 -11.84 10.57 -14.27
N ASN A 58 -11.72 9.65 -13.30
CA ASN A 58 -12.28 9.78 -11.96
C ASN A 58 -11.65 8.79 -10.98
N ASP A 59 -12.00 8.95 -9.70
CA ASP A 59 -11.47 8.14 -8.60
C ASP A 59 -11.92 6.68 -8.63
N ASP A 60 -13.10 6.37 -9.19
CA ASP A 60 -13.56 4.99 -9.33
C ASP A 60 -12.65 4.21 -10.30
N ALA A 61 -12.34 4.80 -11.45
CA ALA A 61 -11.41 4.22 -12.41
C ALA A 61 -9.98 4.10 -11.83
N LEU A 62 -9.56 5.09 -11.04
CA LEU A 62 -8.29 5.04 -10.32
C LEU A 62 -8.25 3.90 -9.30
N LEU A 63 -9.32 3.73 -8.53
CA LEU A 63 -9.45 2.68 -7.54
C LEU A 63 -9.40 1.29 -8.18
N ASP A 64 -10.13 1.09 -9.28
CA ASP A 64 -10.13 -0.17 -10.04
C ASP A 64 -8.73 -0.52 -10.56
N GLU A 65 -8.03 0.44 -11.17
CA GLU A 65 -6.68 0.19 -11.74
C GLU A 65 -5.64 -0.06 -10.64
N VAL A 66 -5.61 0.80 -9.63
CA VAL A 66 -4.64 0.74 -8.53
C VAL A 66 -4.90 -0.47 -7.62
N GLY A 67 -6.15 -0.92 -7.51
CA GLY A 67 -6.52 -2.14 -6.80
C GLY A 67 -5.72 -3.34 -7.30
N TYR A 68 -5.62 -3.54 -8.62
CA TYR A 68 -4.83 -4.63 -9.20
C TYR A 68 -3.31 -4.49 -8.91
N VAL A 69 -2.80 -3.27 -8.81
CA VAL A 69 -1.40 -3.02 -8.43
C VAL A 69 -1.18 -3.40 -6.97
N LEU A 70 -2.08 -3.01 -6.07
CA LEU A 70 -2.05 -3.37 -4.66
C LEU A 70 -2.16 -4.89 -4.45
N ASP A 71 -3.02 -5.57 -5.21
CA ASP A 71 -3.14 -7.05 -5.20
C ASP A 71 -1.83 -7.73 -5.65
N SER A 72 -1.17 -7.17 -6.66
CA SER A 72 0.12 -7.65 -7.15
C SER A 72 1.22 -7.48 -6.10
N LEU A 73 1.25 -6.31 -5.45
CA LEU A 73 2.18 -6.01 -4.35
C LEU A 73 1.92 -6.91 -3.13
N TYR A 74 0.65 -7.10 -2.75
CA TYR A 74 0.25 -8.02 -1.70
C TYR A 74 0.74 -9.44 -2.00
N THR A 75 0.46 -9.97 -3.19
CA THR A 75 0.91 -11.30 -3.61
C THR A 75 2.43 -11.44 -3.56
N HIS A 76 3.15 -10.39 -3.99
CA HIS A 76 4.60 -10.35 -3.95
C HIS A 76 5.14 -10.37 -2.51
N PHE A 77 4.59 -9.54 -1.61
CA PHE A 77 5.01 -9.43 -0.22
C PHE A 77 4.62 -10.64 0.64
N SER A 78 3.50 -11.29 0.32
CA SER A 78 3.03 -12.50 0.99
C SER A 78 3.84 -13.75 0.61
N SER A 79 4.56 -13.71 -0.51
CA SER A 79 5.39 -14.83 -0.96
C SER A 79 6.64 -14.99 -0.07
N PRO A 80 6.95 -16.19 0.44
CA PRO A 80 8.20 -16.42 1.15
C PRO A 80 9.35 -16.14 0.19
N ARG A 81 10.18 -15.15 0.53
CA ARG A 81 11.31 -14.72 -0.29
C ARG A 81 12.18 -15.92 -0.67
N LYS A 82 12.10 -16.36 -1.94
CA LYS A 82 13.06 -17.31 -2.50
C LYS A 82 14.43 -16.63 -2.44
N ARG A 83 15.29 -17.15 -1.57
CA ARG A 83 16.71 -16.77 -1.53
C ARG A 83 17.47 -17.48 -2.61
#